data_AF-U4KNU6-F1
#
_entry.id   AF-U4KNU6-F1
#
_cell.length_a   1.000
_cell.length_b   1.000
_cell.length_c   1.000
_cell.angle_alpha   90.00
_cell.angle_beta   90.00
_cell.angle_gamma   90.00
#
_symmetry.space_group_name_H-M   'P 1'
#
loop_
_entity.id
_entity.type
_entity.pdbx_description
1 polymer ?
#
loop_
_entity_poly.entity_id
_entity_poly.type
_entity_poly.pdbx_seq_one_letter_code
_entity_poly.pdbx_strand_id
1 'polypeptide(L)'
;MKTFINKLKQPIDKSDLKGFIIEGFLASIVFGAFIGAFEFYFEAVFDSILSIFGFVIFYYFMSSRLYKSFREYHILYSILAVFFLLFGMYVTGFTKMMFLQKLLIGDVLDVIGFLDPRLYFSYLYLYSTNSMVIFNNLINTLFTIIVSVMLYRRMTY
;
A
#
# COMPACT_ATOMS: atom_id res chain seq x y z
N MET A 1 -10.76 -3.42 -25.22
CA MET A 1 -9.95 -2.18 -25.28
C MET A 1 -10.78 -0.92 -25.57
N LYS A 2 -11.65 -0.91 -26.60
CA LYS A 2 -12.56 0.24 -26.92
C LYS A 2 -13.46 0.68 -25.75
N THR A 3 -13.91 -0.26 -24.91
CA THR A 3 -14.73 0.02 -23.71
C THR A 3 -13.98 0.71 -22.56
N PHE A 4 -12.67 0.44 -22.39
CA PHE A 4 -11.86 1.09 -21.34
C PHE A 4 -11.59 2.55 -21.68
N ILE A 5 -11.23 2.83 -22.94
CA ILE A 5 -11.00 4.18 -23.45
C ILE A 5 -12.28 5.03 -23.35
N ASN A 6 -13.45 4.44 -23.60
CA ASN A 6 -14.72 5.14 -23.46
C ASN A 6 -15.07 5.45 -21.99
N LYS A 7 -14.72 4.57 -21.04
CA LYS A 7 -14.90 4.83 -19.60
C LYS A 7 -13.95 5.91 -19.06
N LEU A 8 -12.76 6.05 -19.64
CA LEU A 8 -11.83 7.15 -19.30
C LEU A 8 -12.31 8.53 -19.76
N LYS A 9 -13.19 8.58 -20.76
CA LYS A 9 -13.76 9.83 -21.29
C LYS A 9 -15.01 10.30 -20.54
N GLN A 10 -15.44 9.57 -19.52
CA GLN A 10 -16.58 9.99 -18.72
C GLN A 10 -16.25 11.28 -17.95
N PRO A 11 -17.21 12.19 -17.78
CA PRO A 11 -16.99 13.40 -16.99
C PRO A 11 -16.67 13.00 -15.55
N ILE A 12 -15.71 13.71 -14.95
CA ILE A 12 -15.26 13.50 -13.57
C ILE A 12 -15.71 14.70 -12.76
N ASP A 13 -16.41 14.46 -11.65
CA ASP A 13 -16.64 15.51 -10.67
C ASP A 13 -15.32 15.87 -9.97
N LYS A 14 -14.86 17.11 -10.17
CA LYS A 14 -13.61 17.62 -9.59
C LYS A 14 -13.65 17.66 -8.07
N SER A 15 -14.83 17.83 -7.48
CA SER A 15 -15.01 17.89 -6.02
C SER A 15 -14.79 16.52 -5.39
N ASP A 16 -15.40 15.48 -5.96
CA ASP A 16 -15.20 14.09 -5.56
C ASP A 16 -13.74 13.65 -5.79
N LEU A 17 -13.13 14.02 -6.93
CA LEU A 17 -11.72 13.70 -7.19
C LEU A 17 -10.78 14.33 -6.15
N LYS A 18 -10.99 15.59 -5.78
CA LYS A 18 -10.19 16.25 -4.76
C LYS A 18 -10.35 15.57 -3.40
N GLY A 19 -11.58 15.26 -3.00
CA GLY A 19 -11.87 14.51 -1.78
C GLY A 19 -11.15 13.15 -1.80
N PHE A 20 -11.29 12.40 -2.89
CA PHE A 20 -10.68 11.09 -3.05
C PHE A 20 -9.16 11.10 -2.93
N ILE A 21 -8.50 12.09 -3.55
CA ILE A 21 -7.05 12.24 -3.48
C ILE A 21 -6.61 12.56 -2.04
N ILE A 22 -7.28 13.50 -1.38
CA ILE A 22 -6.94 13.90 0.00
C ILE A 22 -7.15 12.72 0.96
N GLU A 23 -8.31 12.08 0.91
CA GLU A 23 -8.65 10.93 1.74
C GLU A 23 -7.71 9.75 1.50
N GLY A 24 -7.41 9.46 0.23
CA GLY A 24 -6.45 8.44 -0.18
C GLY A 24 -5.06 8.67 0.37
N PHE A 25 -4.55 9.89 0.20
CA PHE A 25 -3.20 10.24 0.65
C PHE A 25 -3.09 10.24 2.18
N LEU A 26 -4.05 10.86 2.88
CA LEU A 26 -4.08 10.89 4.33
C LEU A 26 -4.18 9.49 4.92
N ALA A 27 -5.06 8.64 4.38
CA ALA A 27 -5.22 7.29 4.86
C ALA A 27 -3.97 6.44 4.59
N SER A 28 -3.36 6.57 3.42
CA SER A 28 -2.13 5.85 3.08
C SER A 28 -0.98 6.23 4.03
N ILE A 29 -0.84 7.52 4.33
CA ILE A 29 0.21 8.00 5.24
C ILE A 29 -0.09 7.58 6.68
N VAL A 30 -1.27 7.91 7.20
CA VAL A 30 -1.59 7.71 8.61
C VAL A 30 -1.68 6.23 8.96
N PHE A 31 -2.44 5.44 8.18
CA PHE A 31 -2.56 4.02 8.45
C PHE A 31 -1.29 3.26 8.06
N GLY A 32 -0.61 3.64 6.97
CA GLY A 32 0.68 3.05 6.61
C GLY A 32 1.71 3.25 7.72
N ALA A 33 1.86 4.48 8.22
CA ALA A 33 2.79 4.77 9.31
C ALA A 33 2.41 4.06 10.61
N PHE A 34 1.12 4.03 10.95
CA PHE A 34 0.65 3.32 12.14
C PHE A 34 0.96 1.81 12.06
N ILE A 35 0.70 1.18 10.91
CA ILE A 35 0.97 -0.24 10.70
C ILE A 35 2.48 -0.49 10.67
N GLY A 36 3.29 0.39 10.07
CA GLY A 36 4.75 0.25 10.09
C GLY A 36 5.33 0.33 11.50
N ALA A 37 4.82 1.23 12.33
CA ALA A 37 5.18 1.31 13.75
C ALA A 37 4.74 0.07 14.53
N PHE A 38 3.53 -0.44 14.24
CA PHE A 38 2.99 -1.64 14.84
C PHE A 38 3.83 -2.88 14.46
N GLU A 39 4.14 -3.06 13.18
CA GLU A 39 5.00 -4.14 12.69
C GLU A 39 6.37 -4.11 13.37
N PHE A 40 7.00 -2.94 13.48
CA PHE A 40 8.27 -2.79 14.19
C PHE A 40 8.17 -3.23 15.66
N TYR A 41 7.14 -2.78 16.38
CA TYR A 41 6.98 -3.10 17.80
C TYR A 41 6.78 -4.60 18.06
N PHE A 42 6.09 -5.29 17.14
CA PHE A 42 5.74 -6.71 17.29
C PHE A 42 6.66 -7.68 16.54
N GLU A 43 7.62 -7.18 15.75
CA GLU A 43 8.59 -8.00 15.01
C GLU A 43 9.37 -8.93 15.93
N ALA A 44 9.68 -8.50 17.15
CA ALA A 44 10.38 -9.32 18.14
C ALA A 44 9.55 -10.49 18.71
N VAL A 45 8.23 -10.51 18.50
CA VAL A 45 7.31 -11.45 19.16
C VAL A 45 6.61 -12.40 18.18
N PHE A 46 6.25 -11.93 16.99
CA PHE A 46 5.37 -12.67 16.07
C PHE A 46 5.95 -12.96 14.68
N ASP A 47 7.22 -12.63 14.44
CA ASP A 47 7.87 -12.79 13.13
C ASP A 47 7.03 -12.20 11.97
N SER A 48 7.21 -12.73 10.76
CA SER A 48 6.66 -12.23 9.49
C SER A 48 5.14 -12.35 9.35
N ILE A 49 4.45 -13.14 10.19
CA ILE A 49 3.01 -13.40 10.03
C ILE A 49 2.18 -12.13 10.24
N LEU A 50 2.67 -11.23 11.09
CA LEU A 50 1.99 -10.00 11.46
C LEU A 50 1.87 -9.01 10.29
N SER A 51 2.80 -9.06 9.34
CA SER A 51 2.79 -8.20 8.14
C SER A 51 1.61 -8.50 7.22
N ILE A 52 1.21 -9.77 7.11
CA ILE A 52 0.05 -10.18 6.32
C ILE A 52 -1.23 -9.64 6.96
N PHE A 53 -1.37 -9.77 8.28
CA PHE A 53 -2.52 -9.21 9.00
C PHE A 53 -2.56 -7.70 8.93
N GLY A 54 -1.42 -7.02 9.13
CA GLY A 54 -1.30 -5.57 8.96
C GLY A 54 -1.76 -5.14 7.58
N PHE A 55 -1.33 -5.83 6.54
CA PHE A 55 -1.74 -5.54 5.17
C PHE A 55 -3.26 -5.74 4.92
N VAL A 56 -3.86 -6.79 5.48
CA VAL A 56 -5.32 -7.02 5.37
C VAL A 56 -6.11 -5.93 6.10
N ILE A 57 -5.67 -5.54 7.30
CA ILE A 57 -6.26 -4.46 8.08
C ILE A 57 -6.16 -3.14 7.29
N PHE A 58 -4.98 -2.85 6.74
CA PHE A 58 -4.75 -1.67 5.90
C PHE A 58 -5.72 -1.63 4.72
N TYR A 59 -5.80 -2.73 3.97
CA TYR A 59 -6.72 -2.85 2.84
C TYR A 59 -8.17 -2.58 3.25
N TYR A 60 -8.64 -3.16 4.35
CA TYR A 60 -10.02 -3.00 4.80
C TYR A 60 -10.35 -1.54 5.13
N PHE A 61 -9.49 -0.86 5.88
CA PHE A 61 -9.67 0.55 6.22
C PHE A 61 -9.57 1.45 4.98
N MET A 62 -8.57 1.21 4.13
CA MET A 62 -8.32 2.02 2.95
C MET A 62 -9.50 1.93 1.96
N SER A 63 -9.91 0.70 1.64
CA SER A 63 -11.04 0.46 0.74
C SER A 63 -12.36 1.05 1.25
N SER A 64 -12.64 0.93 2.55
CA SER A 64 -13.87 1.46 3.14
C SER A 64 -13.90 2.99 3.16
N ARG A 65 -12.75 3.64 3.31
CA ARG A 65 -12.64 5.10 3.35
C ARG A 65 -12.72 5.71 1.94
N LEU A 66 -12.00 5.15 0.97
CA LEU A 66 -12.04 5.61 -0.42
C LEU A 66 -13.40 5.40 -1.07
N TYR A 67 -14.08 4.29 -0.79
CA TYR A 67 -15.42 4.04 -1.32
C TYR A 67 -16.45 5.10 -0.87
N LYS A 68 -16.30 5.64 0.35
CA LYS A 68 -17.18 6.69 0.87
C LYS A 68 -16.84 8.09 0.33
N SER A 69 -15.74 8.24 -0.39
CA SER A 69 -15.20 9.54 -0.80
C SER A 69 -15.72 10.03 -2.16
N PHE A 70 -16.44 9.20 -2.91
CA PHE A 70 -17.04 9.57 -4.20
C PHE A 70 -18.51 9.17 -4.22
N ARG A 71 -19.32 9.92 -4.98
CA ARG A 71 -20.74 9.61 -5.18
C ARG A 71 -20.98 8.96 -6.54
N GLU A 72 -20.28 9.44 -7.56
CA GLU A 72 -20.38 8.90 -8.92
C GLU A 72 -19.12 8.10 -9.27
N TYR A 73 -19.30 6.90 -9.83
CA TYR A 73 -18.17 6.05 -10.18
C TYR A 73 -17.42 6.57 -11.42
N HIS A 74 -16.09 6.61 -11.32
CA HIS A 74 -15.19 6.80 -12.45
C HIS A 74 -14.02 5.82 -12.36
N ILE A 75 -13.54 5.31 -13.51
CA ILE A 75 -12.48 4.29 -13.56
C ILE A 75 -11.14 4.77 -12.95
N LEU A 76 -10.90 6.09 -12.94
CA LEU A 76 -9.75 6.68 -12.27
C LEU A 76 -9.73 6.41 -10.77
N TYR A 77 -10.88 6.31 -10.11
CA TYR A 77 -10.93 6.00 -8.68
C TYR A 77 -10.41 4.60 -8.38
N SER A 78 -10.70 3.62 -9.24
CA SER A 78 -10.15 2.27 -9.10
C SER A 78 -8.64 2.23 -9.29
N ILE A 79 -8.11 3.01 -10.25
CA ILE A 79 -6.65 3.12 -10.49
C ILE A 79 -5.98 3.83 -9.32
N LEU A 80 -6.53 4.96 -8.88
CA LEU A 80 -6.02 5.74 -7.75
C LEU A 80 -6.09 4.95 -6.45
N ALA A 81 -7.13 4.13 -6.24
CA ALA A 81 -7.22 3.27 -5.06
C ALA A 81 -6.05 2.28 -5.00
N VAL A 82 -5.73 1.60 -6.10
CA VAL A 82 -4.57 0.71 -6.17
C VAL A 82 -3.27 1.49 -5.94
N PHE A 83 -3.14 2.68 -6.52
CA PHE A 83 -2.00 3.55 -6.26
C PHE A 83 -1.86 3.90 -4.77
N PHE A 84 -2.93 4.30 -4.09
CA PHE A 84 -2.92 4.61 -2.65
C PHE A 84 -2.61 3.38 -1.80
N LEU A 85 -3.11 2.20 -2.17
CA LEU A 85 -2.73 0.96 -1.50
C LEU A 85 -1.22 0.72 -1.56
N LEU A 86 -0.62 0.80 -2.75
CA LEU A 86 0.82 0.63 -2.93
C LEU A 86 1.61 1.73 -2.22
N PHE A 87 1.16 2.97 -2.30
CA PHE A 87 1.77 4.08 -1.59
C PHE A 87 1.73 3.88 -0.06
N GLY A 88 0.63 3.36 0.47
CA GLY A 88 0.54 2.99 1.88
C GLY A 88 1.50 1.87 2.27
N MET A 89 1.65 0.83 1.45
CA MET A 89 2.66 -0.22 1.67
C MET A 89 4.08 0.36 1.72
N TYR A 90 4.38 1.30 0.83
CA TYR A 90 5.64 2.03 0.85
C TYR A 90 5.82 2.79 2.17
N VAL A 91 4.81 3.53 2.64
CA VAL A 91 4.87 4.26 3.91
C VAL A 91 5.03 3.30 5.11
N THR A 92 4.37 2.14 5.10
CA THR A 92 4.53 1.08 6.11
C THR A 92 5.99 0.65 6.20
N GLY A 93 6.58 0.27 5.08
CA GLY A 93 7.98 -0.17 5.02
C GLY A 93 8.95 0.94 5.43
N PHE A 94 8.72 2.16 4.95
CA PHE A 94 9.52 3.33 5.31
C PHE A 94 9.50 3.59 6.81
N THR A 95 8.30 3.60 7.40
CA THR A 95 8.13 3.86 8.84
C THR A 95 8.81 2.78 9.68
N LYS A 96 8.62 1.49 9.32
CA LYS A 96 9.29 0.37 9.98
C LYS A 96 10.81 0.54 9.98
N MET A 97 11.39 0.84 8.82
CA MET A 97 12.84 1.04 8.68
C MET A 97 13.34 2.25 9.49
N MET A 98 12.57 3.33 9.55
CA MET A 98 12.92 4.50 10.36
C MET A 98 13.02 4.17 11.84
N PHE A 99 12.06 3.39 12.37
CA PHE A 99 12.12 2.94 13.76
C PHE A 99 13.29 1.99 14.01
N LEU A 100 13.54 1.05 13.10
CA LEU A 100 14.68 0.14 13.19
C LEU A 100 16.02 0.89 13.21
N GLN A 101 16.20 1.88 12.33
CA GLN A 101 17.43 2.68 12.28
C GLN A 101 17.61 3.47 13.58
N LYS A 102 16.53 4.10 14.08
CA LYS A 102 16.59 4.86 15.34
C LYS A 102 16.99 3.96 16.51
N LEU A 103 16.51 2.72 16.55
CA LEU A 103 16.88 1.74 17.58
C LEU A 103 18.35 1.32 17.49
N LEU A 104 18.87 1.07 16.29
CA LEU A 104 20.21 0.51 16.09
C LEU A 104 21.34 1.55 16.17
N ILE A 105 21.11 2.75 15.61
CA ILE A 105 22.16 3.75 15.38
C ILE A 105 21.98 4.98 16.29
N GLY A 106 20.80 5.17 16.88
CA GLY A 106 20.49 6.32 17.73
C GLY A 106 20.21 7.61 16.95
N ASP A 107 20.76 7.79 15.75
CA ASP A 107 20.47 8.90 14.83
C ASP A 107 19.96 8.44 13.46
N VAL A 108 19.09 9.27 12.87
CA VAL A 108 18.53 9.04 11.53
C VAL A 108 19.47 9.66 10.49
N LEU A 109 20.62 9.02 10.28
CA LEU A 109 21.72 9.59 9.51
C LEU A 109 21.52 9.56 7.99
N ASP A 110 20.48 8.87 7.46
CA ASP A 110 20.38 8.67 6.01
C ASP A 110 18.94 8.53 5.47
N VAL A 111 18.07 9.49 5.78
CA VAL A 111 16.66 9.50 5.31
C VAL A 111 16.55 9.38 3.79
N ILE A 112 17.51 9.93 3.04
CA ILE A 112 17.48 10.00 1.58
C ILE A 112 17.66 8.61 0.96
N GLY A 113 18.53 7.76 1.53
CA GLY A 113 18.71 6.38 1.08
C GLY A 113 17.46 5.52 1.25
N PHE A 114 16.63 5.82 2.25
CA PHE A 114 15.37 5.11 2.52
C PHE A 114 14.19 5.60 1.67
N LEU A 115 14.37 6.63 0.83
CA LEU A 115 13.31 7.04 -0.09
C LEU A 115 13.26 6.19 -1.37
N ASP A 116 14.16 5.21 -1.56
CA ASP A 116 14.11 4.33 -2.73
C ASP A 116 12.97 3.30 -2.60
N PRO A 117 11.91 3.39 -3.43
CA PRO A 117 10.78 2.46 -3.37
C PRO A 117 11.19 1.01 -3.67
N ARG A 118 12.31 0.78 -4.36
CA ARG A 118 12.80 -0.58 -4.69
C ARG A 118 13.14 -1.40 -3.45
N LEU A 119 13.48 -0.76 -2.34
CA LEU A 119 13.77 -1.44 -1.09
C LEU A 119 12.50 -2.12 -0.54
N TYR A 120 11.38 -1.42 -0.60
CA TYR A 120 10.09 -1.87 -0.05
C TYR A 120 9.34 -2.81 -0.98
N PHE A 121 9.57 -2.69 -2.29
CA PHE A 121 9.04 -3.60 -3.31
C PHE A 121 10.06 -4.65 -3.79
N SER A 122 11.09 -4.91 -2.97
CA SER A 122 12.15 -5.88 -3.27
C SER A 122 11.60 -7.27 -3.59
N TYR A 123 10.51 -7.69 -2.95
CA TYR A 123 9.84 -8.96 -3.18
C TYR A 123 9.33 -9.15 -4.63
N LEU A 124 9.20 -8.08 -5.42
CA LEU A 124 8.81 -8.15 -6.84
C LEU A 124 9.98 -8.48 -7.78
N TYR A 125 11.22 -8.16 -7.39
CA TYR A 125 12.37 -8.14 -8.32
C TYR A 125 13.61 -8.90 -7.83
N LEU A 126 13.72 -9.17 -6.53
CA LEU A 126 14.88 -9.87 -5.97
C LEU A 126 14.70 -11.39 -6.04
N TYR A 127 15.41 -12.00 -6.98
CA TYR A 127 15.62 -13.43 -7.07
C TYR A 127 16.74 -13.84 -6.11
N SER A 128 16.37 -14.20 -4.88
CA SER A 128 17.28 -14.85 -3.95
C SER A 128 17.59 -16.28 -4.41
N THR A 129 18.75 -16.82 -4.06
CA THR A 129 19.06 -18.25 -4.25
C THR A 129 18.44 -19.15 -3.18
N ASN A 130 17.93 -18.56 -2.09
CA ASN A 130 17.30 -19.29 -1.00
C ASN A 130 15.83 -19.59 -1.35
N SER A 131 15.48 -20.88 -1.42
CA SER A 131 14.13 -21.36 -1.77
C SER A 131 13.04 -20.82 -0.85
N MET A 132 13.31 -20.65 0.45
CA MET A 132 12.34 -20.11 1.40
C MET A 132 12.05 -18.62 1.14
N VAL A 133 13.07 -17.86 0.78
CA VAL A 133 12.93 -16.43 0.44
C VAL A 133 12.15 -16.27 -0.86
N ILE A 134 12.44 -17.10 -1.88
CA ILE A 134 11.67 -17.13 -3.13
C ILE A 134 10.20 -17.41 -2.85
N PHE A 135 9.90 -18.43 -2.03
CA PHE A 135 8.53 -18.79 -1.67
C PHE A 135 7.78 -17.64 -0.99
N ASN A 136 8.40 -16.99 0.00
CA ASN A 136 7.82 -15.84 0.68
C ASN A 136 7.58 -14.65 -0.28
N ASN A 137 8.53 -14.37 -1.17
CA ASN A 137 8.39 -13.32 -2.19
C ASN A 137 7.23 -13.60 -3.15
N LEU A 138 7.06 -14.86 -3.58
CA LEU A 138 5.94 -15.28 -4.42
C LEU A 138 4.60 -15.11 -3.70
N ILE A 139 4.51 -15.52 -2.43
CA ILE A 139 3.29 -15.32 -1.62
C ILE A 139 2.95 -13.84 -1.50
N ASN A 140 3.93 -13.00 -1.12
CA ASN A 140 3.72 -11.56 -0.97
C ASN A 140 3.29 -10.90 -2.28
N THR A 141 3.88 -11.31 -3.40
CA THR A 141 3.50 -10.85 -4.74
C THR A 141 2.06 -11.24 -5.07
N LEU A 142 1.70 -12.51 -4.88
CA LEU A 142 0.35 -13.01 -5.13
C LEU A 142 -0.68 -12.29 -4.24
N PHE A 143 -0.38 -12.12 -2.94
CA PHE A 143 -1.25 -11.38 -2.01
C PHE A 143 -1.44 -9.93 -2.45
N THR A 144 -0.36 -9.24 -2.83
CA THR A 144 -0.43 -7.86 -3.33
C THR A 144 -1.33 -7.76 -4.55
N ILE A 145 -1.19 -8.69 -5.51
CA ILE A 145 -1.99 -8.73 -6.73
C ILE A 145 -3.46 -9.00 -6.40
N ILE A 146 -3.75 -10.02 -5.59
CA ILE A 146 -5.12 -10.40 -5.21
C ILE A 146 -5.83 -9.23 -4.52
N VAL A 147 -5.18 -8.61 -3.53
CA VAL A 147 -5.74 -7.47 -2.79
C VAL A 147 -5.93 -6.26 -3.71
N SER A 148 -4.99 -5.99 -4.63
CA SER A 148 -5.14 -4.92 -5.63
C SER A 148 -6.32 -5.15 -6.56
N VAL A 149 -6.53 -6.40 -7.01
CA VAL A 149 -7.68 -6.77 -7.85
C VAL A 149 -8.98 -6.65 -7.06
N MET A 150 -9.00 -7.08 -5.80
CA MET A 150 -10.17 -6.94 -4.92
C MET A 150 -10.51 -5.47 -4.68
N LEU A 151 -9.50 -4.62 -4.45
CA LEU A 151 -9.68 -3.18 -4.29
C LEU A 151 -10.26 -2.54 -5.56
N TYR A 152 -9.69 -2.87 -6.71
CA TYR A 152 -10.16 -2.39 -8.01
C TYR A 152 -11.63 -2.78 -8.24
N ARG A 153 -11.98 -4.03 -7.96
CA ARG A 153 -13.36 -4.52 -8.09
C ARG A 153 -14.29 -3.79 -7.13
N ARG A 154 -13.90 -3.63 -5.87
CA ARG A 154 -14.71 -2.96 -4.84
C ARG A 154 -15.01 -1.49 -5.18
N MET A 155 -14.17 -0.81 -5.92
CA MET A 155 -14.47 0.55 -6.39
C MET A 155 -15.44 0.57 -7.58
N THR A 156 -15.54 -0.52 -8.32
CA THR A 156 -16.35 -0.63 -9.54
C THR A 156 -17.80 -1.06 -9.26
N TYR A 157 -18.04 -1.78 -8.16
CA TYR A 157 -19.34 -2.29 -7.72
C TYR A 157 -19.85 -1.49 -6.53
#